data_AF-A0A934S3X9-F1
#
_entry.id   AF-A0A934S3X9-F1
#
_cell.length_a   1.000
_cell.length_b   1.000
_cell.length_c   1.000
_cell.angle_alpha   90.00
_cell.angle_beta   90.00
_cell.angle_gamma   90.00
#
_symmetry.space_group_name_H-M   'P 1'
#
loop_
_entity.id
_entity.type
_entity.pdbx_description
1 polymer ?
#
loop_
_entity_poly.entity_id
_entity_poly.type
_entity_poly.pdbx_seq_one_letter_code
_entity_poly.pdbx_strand_id
1 'polypeptide(L)'
;MTIKSLSLLAATLWFSISPSVAQDFNFQEILPEHFDKANIIEEEDYNVWGTNILKGKDGKYHAIYSRWPKGRGHHGWVTHSEIAHAVSDKLTGPYVFKNLVLPARGKDFWDGDCTHNPTSWSTMESTIYTTWATAAAVIGTRLQTITCHRLSTKSGG
;
A
#
# COMPACT_ATOMS: atom_id res chain seq x y z
N MET A 1 8.31 -64.77 -50.46
CA MET A 1 7.82 -63.38 -50.47
C MET A 1 7.40 -63.05 -49.05
N THR A 2 8.36 -62.56 -48.25
CA THR A 2 8.26 -62.52 -46.79
C THR A 2 7.79 -61.13 -46.37
N ILE A 3 6.60 -61.05 -45.76
CA ILE A 3 5.98 -59.80 -45.32
C ILE A 3 6.73 -59.27 -44.10
N LYS A 4 7.04 -57.97 -44.16
CA LYS A 4 7.86 -57.19 -43.25
C LYS A 4 7.10 -56.83 -41.95
N SER A 5 7.85 -56.86 -40.86
CA SER A 5 7.83 -55.96 -39.69
C SER A 5 6.52 -55.33 -39.22
N LEU A 6 6.21 -55.51 -37.93
CA LEU A 6 5.72 -54.40 -37.12
C LEU A 6 6.04 -54.65 -35.63
N SER A 7 7.27 -54.33 -35.23
CA SER A 7 7.64 -54.21 -33.83
C SER A 7 7.08 -52.88 -33.32
N LEU A 8 6.04 -52.93 -32.50
CA LEU A 8 5.42 -51.75 -31.89
C LEU A 8 6.38 -51.18 -30.84
N LEU A 9 7.20 -50.19 -31.22
CA LEU A 9 7.98 -49.40 -30.25
C LEU A 9 7.00 -48.51 -29.46
N ALA A 10 6.70 -48.92 -28.23
CA ALA A 10 6.09 -48.05 -27.23
C ALA A 10 7.10 -46.96 -26.85
N ALA A 11 7.00 -45.79 -27.49
CA ALA A 11 7.74 -44.61 -27.08
C ALA A 11 7.15 -44.10 -25.76
N THR A 12 7.72 -44.53 -24.63
CA THR A 12 7.44 -43.94 -23.32
C THR A 12 8.01 -42.53 -23.31
N LEU A 13 7.15 -41.53 -23.53
CA LEU A 13 7.47 -40.13 -23.26
C LEU A 13 7.61 -39.96 -21.74
N TRP A 14 8.83 -40.12 -21.22
CA TRP A 14 9.15 -39.67 -19.87
C TRP A 14 9.16 -38.14 -19.87
N PHE A 15 8.03 -37.55 -19.48
CA PHE A 15 8.04 -36.18 -18.98
C PHE A 15 8.93 -36.18 -17.73
N SER A 16 10.18 -35.74 -17.88
CA SER A 16 11.03 -35.40 -16.74
C SER A 16 10.36 -34.24 -16.01
N ILE A 17 9.61 -34.57 -14.95
CA ILE A 17 9.25 -33.60 -13.93
C ILE A 17 10.57 -33.21 -13.29
N SER A 18 11.15 -32.08 -13.70
CA SER A 18 12.24 -31.48 -12.95
C SER A 18 11.71 -31.25 -11.53
N PRO A 19 12.37 -31.77 -10.48
CA PRO A 19 11.99 -31.41 -9.12
C PRO A 19 12.09 -29.89 -9.01
N SER A 20 11.00 -29.25 -8.59
CA SER A 20 11.02 -27.86 -8.16
C SER A 20 12.07 -27.76 -7.06
N VAL A 21 13.20 -27.12 -7.35
CA VAL A 21 14.17 -26.77 -6.31
C VAL A 21 13.44 -25.82 -5.36
N ALA A 22 13.19 -26.27 -4.13
CA ALA A 22 12.70 -25.39 -3.09
C ALA A 22 13.76 -24.30 -2.88
N GLN A 23 13.39 -23.06 -3.16
CA GLN A 23 14.28 -21.93 -2.99
C GLN A 23 14.31 -21.60 -1.49
N ASP A 24 15.44 -21.88 -0.84
CA ASP A 24 15.62 -21.62 0.58
C ASP A 24 16.02 -20.14 0.75
N PHE A 25 15.11 -19.33 1.28
CA PHE A 25 15.33 -17.89 1.46
C PHE A 25 15.97 -17.62 2.82
N ASN A 26 17.27 -17.26 2.83
CA ASN A 26 17.92 -16.75 4.02
C ASN A 26 17.65 -15.25 4.18
N PHE A 27 16.62 -14.87 4.92
CA PHE A 27 16.25 -13.47 5.13
C PHE A 27 17.35 -12.65 5.83
N GLN A 28 18.21 -13.28 6.62
CA GLN A 28 19.30 -12.58 7.31
C GLN A 28 20.34 -12.02 6.32
N GLU A 29 20.54 -12.71 5.18
CA GLU A 29 21.45 -12.26 4.12
C GLU A 29 20.80 -11.24 3.16
N ILE A 30 19.47 -11.24 3.06
CA ILE A 30 18.71 -10.40 2.13
C ILE A 30 18.33 -9.06 2.76
N LEU A 31 18.08 -9.03 4.07
CA LEU A 31 17.73 -7.80 4.78
C LEU A 31 18.96 -6.93 4.97
N PRO A 32 18.83 -5.60 4.80
CA PRO A 32 19.93 -4.69 5.09
C PRO A 32 20.25 -4.73 6.59
N GLU A 33 21.55 -4.81 6.93
CA GLU A 33 22.03 -4.81 8.32
C GLU A 33 21.64 -3.52 9.07
N HIS A 34 21.53 -2.41 8.33
CA HIS A 34 21.14 -1.11 8.85
C HIS A 34 20.02 -0.49 8.01
N PHE A 35 19.02 0.09 8.68
CA PHE A 35 17.99 0.89 8.04
C PHE A 35 18.06 2.33 8.52
N ASP A 36 17.81 3.27 7.61
CA ASP A 36 17.68 4.69 7.95
C ASP A 36 16.32 4.91 8.62
N LYS A 37 16.31 5.58 9.79
CA LYS A 37 15.07 5.96 10.47
C LYS A 37 14.21 6.90 9.64
N ALA A 38 14.80 7.65 8.69
CA ALA A 38 14.05 8.47 7.75
C ALA A 38 13.08 7.66 6.87
N ASN A 39 13.28 6.34 6.75
CA ASN A 39 12.40 5.43 6.02
C ASN A 39 11.11 5.09 6.78
N ILE A 40 11.04 5.43 8.07
CA ILE A 40 9.90 5.16 8.92
C ILE A 40 9.01 6.40 8.95
N ILE A 41 7.73 6.21 8.67
CA ILE A 41 6.72 7.24 8.92
C ILE A 41 6.33 7.13 10.40
N GLU A 42 6.86 8.04 11.20
CA GLU A 42 6.59 8.14 12.62
C GLU A 42 6.00 9.51 12.97
N GLU A 43 5.01 9.51 13.85
CA GLU A 43 4.45 10.72 14.43
C GLU A 43 4.52 10.61 15.96
N GLU A 44 4.86 11.71 16.63
CA GLU A 44 5.09 11.74 18.08
C GLU A 44 3.85 11.31 18.87
N ASP A 45 2.68 11.86 18.52
CA ASP A 45 1.43 11.64 19.25
C ASP A 45 0.52 10.56 18.65
N TYR A 46 0.91 9.95 17.53
CA TYR A 46 0.05 9.05 16.76
C TYR A 46 0.67 7.68 16.52
N ASN A 47 -0.15 6.64 16.65
CA ASN A 47 0.15 5.35 16.05
C ASN A 47 -0.07 5.45 14.54
N VAL A 48 0.82 4.86 13.74
CA VAL A 48 0.75 4.84 12.27
C VAL A 48 0.58 3.40 11.79
N TRP A 49 -0.31 3.17 10.83
CA TRP A 49 -0.58 1.83 10.28
C TRP A 49 -1.04 1.85 8.82
N GLY A 50 -0.84 0.75 8.11
CA GLY A 50 -1.45 0.51 6.79
C GLY A 50 -1.01 1.52 5.74
N THR A 51 0.27 1.88 5.73
CA THR A 51 0.83 2.87 4.80
C THR A 51 0.84 2.36 3.37
N ASN A 52 0.32 3.16 2.44
CA ASN A 52 0.46 2.99 1.01
C ASN A 52 1.16 4.21 0.42
N ILE A 53 2.19 3.97 -0.41
CA ILE A 53 3.00 5.02 -1.02
C ILE A 53 2.86 4.94 -2.53
N LEU A 54 2.64 6.09 -3.14
CA LEU A 54 2.58 6.25 -4.58
C LEU A 54 3.35 7.46 -5.05
N LYS A 55 3.83 7.42 -6.29
CA LYS A 55 4.45 8.57 -6.94
C LYS A 55 3.37 9.44 -7.58
N GLY A 56 3.31 10.70 -7.17
CA GLY A 56 2.44 11.72 -7.72
C GLY A 56 2.92 12.22 -9.08
N LYS A 57 2.01 12.85 -9.83
CA LYS A 57 2.32 13.51 -11.11
C LYS A 57 3.16 14.79 -10.95
N ASP A 58 3.19 15.33 -9.74
CA ASP A 58 4.09 16.41 -9.32
C ASP A 58 5.53 15.93 -9.12
N GLY A 59 5.79 14.62 -9.28
CA GLY A 59 7.11 14.00 -9.13
C GLY A 59 7.46 13.61 -7.70
N LYS A 60 6.58 13.89 -6.73
CA LYS A 60 6.78 13.60 -5.31
C LYS A 60 6.19 12.23 -4.95
N TYR A 61 6.49 11.75 -3.75
CA TYR A 61 5.92 10.53 -3.18
C TYR A 61 4.89 10.89 -2.13
N HIS A 62 3.70 10.33 -2.24
CA HIS A 62 2.56 10.56 -1.36
C HIS A 62 2.29 9.30 -0.57
N ALA A 63 2.47 9.38 0.74
CA ALA A 63 2.12 8.32 1.68
C ALA A 63 0.73 8.58 2.25
N ILE A 64 -0.16 7.62 2.11
CA ILE A 64 -1.47 7.60 2.77
C ILE A 64 -1.48 6.46 3.78
N TYR A 65 -1.90 6.78 4.99
CA TYR A 65 -1.81 5.85 6.10
C TYR A 65 -2.92 6.13 7.11
N SER A 66 -3.20 5.13 7.94
CA SER A 66 -4.05 5.29 9.10
C SER A 66 -3.23 5.88 10.23
N ARG A 67 -3.84 6.77 11.00
CA ARG A 67 -3.28 7.16 12.28
C ARG A 67 -4.35 7.34 13.34
N TRP A 68 -3.99 7.11 14.60
CA TRP A 68 -4.86 7.40 15.76
C TRP A 68 -4.01 7.82 16.96
N PRO A 69 -4.54 8.62 17.89
CA PRO A 69 -3.75 9.12 19.01
C PRO A 69 -3.20 8.00 19.89
N LYS A 70 -1.91 8.05 20.25
CA LYS A 70 -1.27 7.10 21.17
C LYS A 70 -1.97 7.06 22.53
N GLY A 71 -2.48 8.20 23.00
CA GLY A 71 -3.25 8.31 24.24
C GLY A 71 -4.56 7.49 24.26
N ARG A 72 -5.04 7.00 23.11
CA ARG A 72 -6.19 6.08 23.03
C ARG A 72 -5.79 4.60 23.12
N GLY A 73 -4.50 4.31 23.26
CA GLY A 73 -3.95 2.96 23.27
C GLY A 73 -4.00 2.27 21.90
N HIS A 74 -3.50 1.04 21.83
CA HIS A 74 -3.44 0.29 20.58
C HIS A 74 -4.83 0.11 19.95
N HIS A 75 -5.84 -0.26 20.74
CA HIS A 75 -7.22 -0.46 20.26
C HIS A 75 -7.95 0.83 19.84
N GLY A 76 -7.33 2.00 19.96
CA GLY A 76 -7.89 3.26 19.45
C GLY A 76 -8.17 3.23 17.94
N TRP A 77 -7.53 2.32 17.19
CA TRP A 77 -7.74 2.20 15.74
C TRP A 77 -9.19 1.88 15.34
N VAL A 78 -9.99 1.23 16.19
CA VAL A 78 -11.41 0.91 15.88
C VAL A 78 -12.36 2.10 16.00
N THR A 79 -11.93 3.19 16.64
CA THR A 79 -12.82 4.28 17.08
C THR A 79 -12.30 5.68 16.79
N HIS A 80 -10.98 5.84 16.61
CA HIS A 80 -10.32 7.14 16.49
C HIS A 80 -9.33 7.15 15.32
N SER A 81 -9.38 6.16 14.43
CA SER A 81 -8.52 6.16 13.25
C SER A 81 -9.03 7.15 12.21
N GLU A 82 -8.09 7.89 11.67
CA GLU A 82 -8.27 8.82 10.56
C GLU A 82 -7.24 8.51 9.46
N ILE A 83 -7.54 8.92 8.23
CA ILE A 83 -6.62 8.73 7.11
C ILE A 83 -5.82 10.00 6.87
N ALA A 84 -4.52 9.90 7.06
CA ALA A 84 -3.54 10.97 6.91
C ALA A 84 -2.81 10.89 5.57
N HIS A 85 -2.27 12.03 5.15
CA HIS A 85 -1.46 12.18 3.96
C HIS A 85 -0.15 12.86 4.33
N ALA A 86 0.97 12.25 3.94
CA ALA A 86 2.30 12.82 4.03
C ALA A 86 2.99 12.80 2.67
N VAL A 87 3.97 13.70 2.47
CA VAL A 87 4.67 13.87 1.19
C VAL A 87 6.18 13.80 1.41
N SER A 88 6.89 13.21 0.46
CA SER A 88 8.35 13.22 0.38
C SER A 88 8.84 13.44 -1.05
N ASP A 89 10.06 13.96 -1.19
CA ASP A 89 10.76 14.01 -2.48
C ASP A 89 11.43 12.67 -2.85
N LYS A 90 11.55 11.74 -1.90
CA LYS A 90 12.17 10.42 -2.09
C LYS A 90 11.19 9.31 -1.67
N LEU A 91 11.27 8.17 -2.36
CA LEU A 91 10.45 6.99 -2.01
C LEU A 91 10.67 6.55 -0.56
N THR A 92 11.90 6.67 -0.08
CA THR A 92 12.32 6.27 1.26
C THR A 92 12.13 7.37 2.30
N GLY A 93 11.42 8.46 2.00
CA GLY A 93 11.26 9.56 2.95
C GLY A 93 12.47 10.51 3.05
N PRO A 94 12.48 11.39 4.06
CA PRO A 94 11.51 11.51 5.14
C PRO A 94 10.14 11.99 4.62
N TYR A 95 9.07 11.46 5.19
CA TYR A 95 7.70 11.87 4.89
C TYR A 95 7.23 12.94 5.86
N VAL A 96 6.73 14.06 5.33
CA VAL A 96 6.21 15.17 6.13
C VAL A 96 4.70 15.19 6.04
N PHE A 97 4.02 15.14 7.19
CA PHE A 97 2.56 15.23 7.26
C PHE A 97 2.06 16.49 6.54
N LYS A 98 1.01 16.32 5.73
CA LYS A 98 0.42 17.39 4.91
C LYS A 98 -0.99 17.74 5.35
N ASN A 99 -1.88 16.75 5.40
CA ASN A 99 -3.29 16.95 5.75
C ASN A 99 -4.00 15.62 6.04
N LEU A 100 -5.24 15.72 6.53
CA LEU A 100 -6.17 14.60 6.62
C LEU A 100 -6.93 14.41 5.31
N VAL A 101 -6.99 13.17 4.84
CA VAL A 101 -7.77 12.75 3.68
C VAL A 101 -9.18 12.43 4.10
N LEU A 102 -9.33 11.64 5.17
CA LEU A 102 -10.61 11.27 5.76
C LEU A 102 -10.56 11.53 7.28
N PRO A 103 -10.88 12.76 7.71
CA PRO A 103 -11.10 13.05 9.12
C PRO A 103 -12.44 12.43 9.59
N ALA A 104 -12.62 12.34 10.91
CA ALA A 104 -13.92 12.06 11.50
C ALA A 104 -14.96 13.11 11.04
N ARG A 105 -16.18 12.65 10.73
CA ARG A 105 -17.27 13.48 10.21
C ARG A 105 -18.51 13.49 11.08
N GLY A 106 -18.56 12.62 12.10
CA GLY A 106 -19.67 12.53 13.04
C GLY A 106 -20.83 11.65 12.54
N LYS A 107 -21.82 11.51 13.43
CA LYS A 107 -22.87 10.47 13.44
C LYS A 107 -23.79 10.47 12.21
N ASP A 108 -23.81 11.56 11.46
CA ASP A 108 -24.63 11.69 10.25
C ASP A 108 -24.07 10.88 9.08
N PHE A 109 -22.83 10.37 9.20
CA PHE A 109 -22.16 9.56 8.19
C PHE A 109 -21.88 8.15 8.71
N TRP A 110 -22.03 7.17 7.82
CA TRP A 110 -21.77 5.76 8.15
C TRP A 110 -20.30 5.48 8.53
N ASP A 111 -19.36 6.28 8.00
CA ASP A 111 -17.91 6.27 8.31
C ASP A 111 -17.53 7.42 9.28
N GLY A 112 -18.53 7.98 9.98
CA GLY A 112 -18.41 9.23 10.72
C GLY A 112 -17.40 9.21 11.86
N ASP A 113 -17.24 8.05 12.51
CA ASP A 113 -16.42 7.90 13.71
C ASP A 113 -14.99 7.43 13.40
N CYS A 114 -14.80 6.58 12.37
CA CYS A 114 -13.52 5.95 12.12
C CYS A 114 -13.33 5.56 10.65
N THR A 115 -12.13 5.83 10.13
CA THR A 115 -11.65 5.34 8.82
C THR A 115 -10.27 4.71 9.00
N HIS A 116 -10.05 3.51 8.44
CA HIS A 116 -8.87 2.72 8.79
C HIS A 116 -8.42 1.78 7.67
N ASN A 117 -7.11 1.62 7.53
CA ASN A 117 -6.42 0.76 6.57
C ASN A 117 -6.69 1.16 5.11
N PRO A 118 -6.10 2.30 4.66
CA PRO A 118 -6.31 2.81 3.32
C PRO A 118 -5.57 1.96 2.28
N THR A 119 -6.17 1.84 1.11
CA THR A 119 -5.53 1.35 -0.11
C THR A 119 -5.50 2.49 -1.12
N SER A 120 -4.43 2.62 -1.90
CA SER A 120 -4.35 3.68 -2.89
C SER A 120 -3.86 3.18 -4.23
N TRP A 121 -4.38 3.80 -5.29
CA TRP A 121 -4.02 3.49 -6.67
C TRP A 121 -4.05 4.73 -7.55
N SER A 122 -3.14 4.78 -8.51
CA SER A 122 -3.12 5.84 -9.51
C SER A 122 -3.93 5.47 -10.74
N THR A 123 -4.69 6.42 -11.28
CA THR A 123 -5.27 6.35 -12.64
C THR A 123 -4.46 7.22 -13.60
N MET A 124 -4.74 7.11 -14.91
CA MET A 124 -4.07 7.94 -15.92
C MET A 124 -4.28 9.44 -15.70
N GLU A 125 -5.36 9.86 -15.04
CA GLU A 125 -5.73 11.27 -14.87
C GLU A 125 -5.45 11.80 -13.46
N SER A 126 -5.64 10.97 -12.43
CA SER A 126 -5.46 11.38 -11.03
C SER A 126 -4.98 10.23 -10.15
N THR A 127 -4.37 10.56 -9.01
CA THR A 127 -4.20 9.59 -7.94
C THR A 127 -5.51 9.46 -7.15
N ILE A 128 -6.02 8.24 -7.00
CA ILE A 128 -7.27 7.94 -6.30
C ILE A 128 -6.95 7.12 -5.05
N TYR A 129 -7.59 7.47 -3.94
CA TYR A 129 -7.44 6.75 -2.68
C TYR A 129 -8.76 6.08 -2.34
N THR A 130 -8.66 4.84 -1.88
CA THR A 130 -9.82 4.06 -1.46
C THR A 130 -9.56 3.50 -0.10
N THR A 131 -10.35 3.95 0.84
CA THR A 131 -10.19 3.50 2.20
C THR A 131 -11.20 2.41 2.43
N TRP A 132 -10.75 1.30 2.99
CA TRP A 132 -11.66 0.55 3.83
C TRP A 132 -11.94 1.41 5.07
N ALA A 133 -13.16 1.39 5.56
CA ALA A 133 -13.50 1.99 6.84
C ALA A 133 -14.13 0.88 7.67
N THR A 134 -13.51 0.56 8.79
CA THR A 134 -14.10 -0.30 9.82
C THR A 134 -14.43 0.57 11.03
N ALA A 135 -15.70 0.97 11.10
CA ALA A 135 -16.34 1.33 12.36
C ALA A 135 -17.66 0.58 12.41
N ALA A 136 -17.81 -0.33 13.39
CA ALA A 136 -19.06 -0.99 13.74
C ALA A 136 -19.88 -1.61 12.57
N ALA A 137 -19.52 -2.85 12.18
CA ALA A 137 -20.38 -3.79 11.45
C ALA A 137 -20.89 -3.40 10.04
N VAL A 138 -20.56 -2.22 9.49
CA VAL A 138 -20.87 -1.85 8.10
C VAL A 138 -19.58 -1.72 7.31
N ILE A 139 -19.36 -2.63 6.36
CA ILE A 139 -18.28 -2.55 5.39
C ILE A 139 -18.73 -1.60 4.28
N GLY A 140 -18.07 -0.45 4.17
CA GLY A 140 -18.28 0.50 3.08
C GLY A 140 -16.94 0.97 2.50
N THR A 141 -16.96 1.40 1.24
CA THR A 141 -15.79 2.03 0.61
C THR A 141 -16.13 3.50 0.35
N ARG A 142 -15.25 4.41 0.79
CA ARG A 142 -15.30 5.82 0.39
C ARG A 142 -14.14 6.10 -0.56
N LEU A 143 -14.47 6.69 -1.71
CA LEU A 143 -13.50 7.18 -2.67
C LEU A 143 -13.21 8.65 -2.36
N GLN A 144 -11.93 8.99 -2.25
CA GLN A 144 -11.49 10.39 -2.16
C GLN A 144 -10.34 10.61 -3.15
N THR A 145 -10.45 11.67 -3.92
CA THR A 145 -9.41 12.08 -4.87
C THR A 145 -8.56 13.17 -4.24
N ILE A 146 -7.24 12.99 -4.21
CA ILE A 146 -6.31 14.10 -3.97
C ILE A 146 -5.70 14.44 -5.33
N THR A 147 -6.12 15.57 -5.88
CA THR A 147 -5.55 16.04 -7.13
C THR A 147 -4.24 16.76 -6.85
N CYS A 148 -3.13 16.08 -7.09
CA CYS A 148 -1.82 16.71 -7.08
C CYS A 148 -1.64 17.47 -8.40
N HIS A 149 -2.11 18.72 -8.43
CA HIS A 149 -1.79 19.63 -9.50
C HIS A 149 -0.31 20.00 -9.43
N ARG A 150 0.40 19.94 -10.56
CA ARG A 150 1.71 20.57 -10.71
C ARG A 150 1.55 22.02 -10.28
N LEU A 151 2.14 22.42 -9.15
CA LEU A 151 2.33 23.84 -8.87
C LEU A 151 3.23 24.35 -10.01
N SER A 152 2.61 25.06 -10.95
CA SER A 152 3.34 25.80 -11.97
C SER A 152 4.34 26.68 -11.23
N THR A 153 5.62 26.46 -11.52
CA THR A 153 6.66 27.43 -11.23
C THR A 153 6.27 28.72 -11.95
N LYS A 154 5.73 29.70 -11.21
CA LYS A 154 5.77 31.09 -11.65
C LYS A 154 7.23 31.53 -11.61
N SER A 155 7.96 31.26 -12.68
CA SER A 155 9.10 32.06 -13.09
C SER A 155 8.57 33.21 -13.93
N GLY A 156 8.82 34.46 -13.49
CA GLY A 156 8.65 35.66 -14.33
C GLY A 156 7.83 36.78 -13.69
N GLY A 157 8.53 37.85 -13.34
CA GLY A 157 8.02 39.12 -12.81
C GLY A 157 9.12 39.85 -12.07
#